data_AF-A0AAN5D383-F1
#
_entry.id   AF-A0AAN5D383-F1
#
_cell.length_a   1.000
_cell.length_b   1.000
_cell.length_c   1.000
_cell.angle_alpha   90.00
_cell.angle_beta   90.00
_cell.angle_gamma   90.00
#
_symmetry.space_group_name_H-M   'P 1'
#
loop_
_entity.id
_entity.type
_entity.pdbx_description
1 polymer ?
#
loop_
_entity_poly.entity_id
_entity_poly.type
_entity_poly.pdbx_seq_one_letter_code
_entity_poly.pdbx_strand_id
1 'polypeptide(L)'
;YREMSDKEKERAKDLQNVSVFSENMAVELLSITASEYNPAILLKARDNRGKPLLDVLIENEQKEVVSYASVQRYLTEIWTARVDWSFGKTVAFTLLVLLCPPAWFYFSLPLDSRIGRAPIIKFVCHIVSHIYFTILLTTVVLNIMHKMYEVTGHIRLR
;
A
#
# COMPACT_ATOMS: atom_id res chain seq x y z
N TYR A 1 10.26 -24.69 2.56
CA TYR A 1 9.86 -25.32 3.84
C TYR A 1 8.40 -25.08 4.19
N ARG A 2 7.90 -23.83 4.24
CA ARG A 2 6.47 -23.52 4.42
C ARG A 2 5.54 -24.26 3.45
N GLU A 3 5.76 -24.15 2.14
CA GLU A 3 4.94 -24.88 1.16
C GLU A 3 5.04 -26.41 1.29
N MET A 4 6.15 -26.91 1.84
CA MET A 4 6.37 -28.34 2.03
C MET A 4 5.66 -28.84 3.29
N SER A 5 5.56 -28.03 4.35
CA SER A 5 4.74 -28.36 5.53
C SER A 5 3.26 -28.46 5.19
N ASP A 6 2.77 -27.69 4.21
CA ASP A 6 1.37 -27.78 3.77
C ASP A 6 1.09 -29.07 2.99
N LYS A 7 2.11 -29.64 2.34
CA LYS A 7 2.01 -30.89 1.57
C LYS A 7 2.24 -32.12 2.46
N GLU A 8 3.19 -32.05 3.39
CA GLU A 8 3.60 -33.17 4.24
C GLU A 8 3.08 -33.01 5.68
N LYS A 9 1.84 -33.45 5.94
CA LYS A 9 1.18 -33.29 7.25
C LYS A 9 1.89 -34.00 8.41
N GLU A 10 2.56 -35.12 8.15
CA GLU A 10 3.24 -35.92 9.18
C GLU A 10 4.50 -35.22 9.73
N ARG A 11 5.17 -34.43 8.88
CA ARG A 11 6.40 -33.67 9.22
C ARG A 11 6.18 -32.17 9.26
N ALA A 12 4.92 -31.73 9.15
CA ALA A 12 4.56 -30.32 9.02
C ALA A 12 5.13 -29.45 10.14
N LYS A 13 5.11 -29.96 11.39
CA LYS A 13 5.61 -29.23 12.56
C LYS A 13 7.11 -28.96 12.49
N ASP A 14 7.90 -29.95 12.07
CA ASP A 14 9.36 -29.79 11.96
C ASP A 14 9.72 -28.88 10.78
N LEU A 15 9.04 -29.04 9.65
CA LEU A 15 9.20 -28.19 8.48
C LEU A 15 8.83 -26.73 8.78
N GLN A 16 7.79 -26.50 9.59
CA GLN A 16 7.41 -25.18 10.06
C GLN A 16 8.48 -24.60 10.99
N ASN A 17 9.00 -25.38 11.94
CA ASN A 17 10.09 -24.94 12.82
C ASN A 17 11.34 -24.53 12.04
N VAL A 18 11.74 -25.32 11.04
CA VAL A 18 12.88 -24.99 10.15
C VAL A 18 12.60 -23.73 9.35
N SER A 19 11.37 -23.54 8.88
CA SER A 19 10.98 -22.32 8.16
C SER A 19 11.11 -21.07 9.03
N VAL A 20 10.63 -21.12 10.27
CA VAL A 20 10.71 -20.01 11.24
C VAL A 20 12.16 -19.74 11.64
N PHE A 21 12.95 -20.79 11.89
CA PHE A 21 14.37 -20.66 12.17
C PHE A 21 15.12 -19.97 11.03
N SER A 22 14.84 -20.35 9.78
CA SER A 22 15.45 -19.74 8.60
C SER A 22 15.05 -18.26 8.47
N GLU A 23 13.78 -17.93 8.74
CA GLU A 23 13.27 -16.56 8.72
C GLU A 23 13.96 -15.70 9.80
N ASN A 24 14.11 -16.22 11.02
CA ASN A 24 14.82 -15.55 12.12
C ASN A 24 16.30 -15.31 11.78
N MET A 25 16.97 -16.30 11.18
CA MET A 25 18.35 -16.15 10.74
C MET A 25 18.49 -15.03 9.69
N ALA A 26 17.53 -14.91 8.76
CA ALA A 26 17.53 -13.83 7.79
C ALA A 26 17.35 -12.45 8.47
N VAL A 27 16.52 -12.35 9.51
CA VAL A 27 16.38 -11.14 10.34
C VAL A 27 17.70 -10.77 11.00
N GLU A 28 18.39 -11.72 11.62
CA GLU A 28 19.69 -11.48 12.28
C GLU A 28 20.75 -11.01 11.30
N LEU A 29 20.87 -11.67 10.13
CA LEU A 29 21.81 -11.26 9.08
C LEU A 29 21.50 -9.85 8.55
N LEU A 30 20.22 -9.53 8.37
CA LEU A 30 19.80 -8.20 7.95
C LEU A 30 20.08 -7.15 9.03
N SER A 31 19.90 -7.50 10.31
CA SER A 31 20.22 -6.64 11.45
C SER A 31 21.71 -6.29 11.49
N ILE A 32 22.58 -7.29 11.32
CA ILE A 32 24.04 -7.09 11.28
C ILE A 32 24.42 -6.25 10.05
N THR A 33 23.85 -6.55 8.89
CA THR A 33 24.14 -5.79 7.68
C THR A 33 23.66 -4.34 7.79
N ALA A 34 22.52 -4.11 8.44
CA ALA A 34 21.96 -2.77 8.60
C ALA A 34 22.71 -1.93 9.65
N SER A 35 23.41 -2.56 10.61
CA SER A 35 24.24 -1.85 11.58
C SER A 35 25.59 -1.43 10.98
N GLU A 36 26.17 -2.24 10.09
CA GLU A 36 27.47 -1.95 9.46
C GLU A 36 27.34 -1.18 8.13
N TYR A 37 26.30 -1.44 7.35
CA TYR A 37 26.12 -0.93 5.99
C TYR A 37 24.71 -0.36 5.76
N ASN A 38 24.53 0.35 4.64
CA ASN A 38 23.21 0.84 4.27
C ASN A 38 22.32 -0.35 3.81
N PRO A 39 21.23 -0.66 4.53
CA PRO A 39 20.33 -1.79 4.21
C PRO A 39 19.69 -1.66 2.82
N ALA A 40 19.59 -0.44 2.29
CA ALA A 40 19.07 -0.18 0.94
C ALA A 40 19.90 -0.86 -0.15
N ILE A 41 21.21 -1.08 0.07
CA ILE A 41 22.08 -1.78 -0.90
C ILE A 41 21.65 -3.23 -1.02
N LEU A 42 21.47 -3.90 0.12
CA LEU A 42 21.01 -5.29 0.19
C LEU A 42 19.59 -5.43 -0.38
N LEU A 43 18.67 -4.53 0.00
CA LEU A 43 17.27 -4.58 -0.43
C LEU A 43 17.08 -4.31 -1.94
N LYS A 44 18.01 -3.57 -2.56
CA LYS A 44 18.05 -3.33 -4.01
C LYS A 44 18.83 -4.39 -4.78
N ALA A 45 19.59 -5.24 -4.11
CA ALA A 45 20.35 -6.30 -4.76
C ALA A 45 19.41 -7.17 -5.59
N ARG A 46 19.85 -7.58 -6.77
CA ARG A 46 19.04 -8.36 -7.69
C ARG A 46 19.32 -9.84 -7.51
N ASP A 47 18.27 -10.64 -7.45
CA ASP A 47 18.34 -12.08 -7.57
C ASP A 47 18.72 -12.49 -9.01
N ASN A 48 19.01 -13.78 -9.23
CA ASN A 48 19.30 -14.37 -10.54
C ASN A 48 18.19 -14.12 -11.58
N ARG A 49 16.96 -13.83 -11.12
CA ARG A 49 15.80 -13.46 -11.96
C ARG A 49 15.72 -11.96 -12.27
N GLY A 50 16.67 -11.15 -11.81
CA GLY A 50 16.69 -9.69 -11.98
C GLY A 50 15.70 -8.92 -11.10
N LYS A 51 14.96 -9.59 -10.22
CA LYS A 51 14.06 -8.97 -9.25
C LYS A 51 14.83 -8.43 -8.04
N PRO A 52 14.50 -7.25 -7.49
CA PRO A 52 15.04 -6.79 -6.22
C PRO A 52 14.77 -7.78 -5.09
N LEU A 53 15.72 -7.94 -4.17
CA LEU A 53 15.60 -8.82 -3.01
C LEU A 53 14.35 -8.49 -2.17
N LEU A 54 14.02 -7.21 -2.00
CA LEU A 54 12.81 -6.79 -1.31
C LEU A 54 11.53 -7.37 -1.92
N ASP A 55 11.42 -7.37 -3.25
CA ASP A 55 10.24 -7.93 -3.94
C ASP A 55 10.17 -9.45 -3.73
N VAL A 56 11.32 -10.13 -3.71
CA VAL A 56 11.40 -11.57 -3.43
C VAL A 56 11.00 -11.87 -1.98
N LEU A 57 11.40 -11.05 -1.01
CA LEU A 57 11.01 -11.20 0.40
C LEU A 57 9.50 -11.03 0.58
N ILE A 58 8.89 -10.09 -0.15
CA ILE A 58 7.44 -9.87 -0.15
C ILE A 58 6.71 -11.04 -0.84
N GLU A 59 7.19 -11.50 -1.99
CA GLU A 59 6.61 -12.64 -2.75
C GLU A 59 6.66 -13.95 -1.93
N ASN A 60 7.69 -14.14 -1.11
CA ASN A 60 7.82 -15.30 -0.22
C ASN A 60 7.15 -15.11 1.16
N GLU A 61 6.35 -14.05 1.33
CA GLU A 61 5.60 -13.76 2.57
C GLU A 61 6.47 -13.75 3.85
N GLN A 62 7.71 -13.26 3.76
CA GLN A 62 8.64 -13.19 4.90
C GLN A 62 8.31 -11.99 5.80
N LYS A 63 7.20 -12.09 6.54
CA LYS A 63 6.60 -10.98 7.32
C LYS A 63 7.54 -10.47 8.42
N GLU A 64 8.31 -11.34 9.05
CA GLU A 64 9.23 -10.94 10.13
C GLU A 64 10.40 -10.13 9.57
N VAL A 65 10.94 -10.54 8.41
CA VAL A 65 12.04 -9.83 7.73
C VAL A 65 11.58 -8.48 7.19
N VAL A 66 10.41 -8.43 6.55
CA VAL A 66 9.89 -7.19 5.95
C VAL A 66 9.49 -6.16 7.00
N SER A 67 9.02 -6.59 8.18
CA SER A 67 8.61 -5.69 9.27
C SER A 67 9.80 -5.10 10.05
N TYR A 68 11.02 -5.55 9.79
CA TYR A 68 12.22 -5.06 10.45
C TYR A 68 12.43 -3.54 10.22
N ALA A 69 12.81 -2.81 11.27
CA ALA A 69 12.83 -1.34 11.28
C ALA A 69 13.65 -0.72 10.14
N SER A 70 14.80 -1.31 9.81
CA SER A 70 15.66 -0.85 8.70
C SER A 70 15.01 -1.02 7.32
N VAL A 71 14.23 -2.09 7.13
CA VAL A 71 13.47 -2.34 5.90
C VAL A 71 12.28 -1.38 5.79
N GLN A 72 11.57 -1.18 6.90
CA GLN A 72 10.45 -0.24 6.96
C GLN A 72 10.87 1.21 6.69
N ARG A 73 12.03 1.62 7.21
CA ARG A 73 12.62 2.94 6.89
C ARG A 73 12.89 3.07 5.39
N TYR A 74 13.50 2.05 4.78
CA TYR A 74 13.77 2.04 3.35
C TYR A 74 12.48 2.07 2.50
N LEU A 75 11.47 1.28 2.86
CA LEU A 75 10.14 1.32 2.23
C LEU A 75 9.51 2.70 2.34
N THR A 76 9.62 3.35 3.50
CA THR A 76 9.12 4.71 3.73
C THR A 76 9.84 5.72 2.84
N GLU A 77 11.15 5.60 2.67
CA GLU A 77 11.93 6.47 1.76
C GLU A 77 11.53 6.29 0.29
N ILE A 78 11.22 5.06 -0.15
CA ILE A 78 10.67 4.81 -1.49
C ILE A 78 9.26 5.38 -1.61
N TRP A 79 8.42 5.19 -0.60
CA TRP A 79 7.04 5.65 -0.56
C TRP A 79 6.93 7.17 -0.70
N THR A 80 7.79 7.89 0.02
CA THR A 80 7.90 9.35 -0.07
C THR A 80 8.70 9.80 -1.28
N ALA A 81 9.34 8.90 -2.02
CA ALA A 81 10.22 9.19 -3.15
C ALA A 81 11.30 10.24 -2.85
N ARG A 82 11.81 10.26 -1.59
CA ARG A 82 12.72 11.29 -1.07
C ARG A 82 12.18 12.73 -1.16
N VAL A 83 10.86 12.88 -1.15
CA VAL A 83 10.22 14.19 -1.07
C VAL A 83 10.20 14.62 0.40
N ASP A 84 10.96 15.66 0.77
CA ASP A 84 11.05 16.25 2.12
C ASP A 84 9.77 17.02 2.54
N TRP A 85 8.59 16.53 2.16
CA TRP A 85 7.36 17.16 2.61
C TRP A 85 7.11 16.84 4.08
N SER A 86 7.04 17.89 4.90
CA SER A 86 6.46 17.78 6.24
C SER A 86 5.07 17.15 6.13
N PHE A 87 4.72 16.28 7.08
CA PHE A 87 3.40 15.68 7.19
C PHE A 87 2.27 16.73 7.05
N GLY A 88 2.46 17.92 7.62
CA GLY A 88 1.52 19.04 7.50
C GLY A 88 1.32 19.52 6.06
N LYS A 89 2.38 19.55 5.24
CA LYS A 89 2.28 19.90 3.82
C LYS A 89 1.54 18.82 3.02
N THR A 90 1.76 17.55 3.34
CA THR A 90 1.04 16.43 2.72
C THR A 90 -0.46 16.49 3.06
N VAL A 91 -0.80 16.76 4.34
CA VAL A 91 -2.20 16.92 4.76
C VAL A 91 -2.85 18.14 4.10
N ALA A 92 -2.15 19.28 4.05
CA ALA A 92 -2.64 20.47 3.37
C ALA A 92 -2.86 20.23 1.86
N PHE A 93 -1.96 19.49 1.21
CA PHE A 93 -2.11 19.08 -0.18
C PHE A 93 -3.36 18.20 -0.38
N THR A 94 -3.55 17.19 0.48
CA THR A 94 -4.75 16.34 0.44
C THR A 94 -6.03 17.15 0.63
N LEU A 95 -6.07 18.07 1.59
CA LEU A 95 -7.22 18.93 1.83
C LEU A 95 -7.50 19.86 0.64
N LEU A 96 -6.46 20.42 0.01
CA LEU A 96 -6.60 21.27 -1.16
C LEU A 96 -7.17 20.49 -2.36
N VAL A 97 -6.68 19.28 -2.59
CA VAL A 97 -7.17 18.38 -3.64
C VAL A 97 -8.61 17.91 -3.35
N LEU A 98 -8.96 17.72 -2.07
CA LEU A 98 -10.31 17.34 -1.64
C LEU A 98 -11.32 18.50 -1.75
N LEU A 99 -10.92 19.73 -1.45
CA LEU A 99 -11.79 20.91 -1.48
C LEU A 99 -11.96 21.51 -2.88
N CYS A 100 -11.02 21.25 -3.79
CA CYS A 100 -10.99 21.83 -5.13
C CYS A 100 -11.09 20.72 -6.21
N PRO A 101 -12.29 20.44 -6.75
CA PRO A 101 -12.49 19.45 -7.81
C PRO A 101 -11.63 19.69 -9.07
N PRO A 102 -11.40 20.94 -9.52
CA PRO A 102 -10.48 21.22 -10.63
C PRO A 102 -9.02 20.81 -10.35
N ALA A 103 -8.55 20.97 -9.11
CA ALA A 103 -7.19 20.58 -8.73
C ALA A 103 -7.04 19.04 -8.74
N TRP A 104 -8.05 18.31 -8.28
CA TRP A 104 -8.08 16.85 -8.36
C TRP A 104 -8.00 16.34 -9.81
N PHE A 105 -8.75 16.92 -10.73
CA PHE A 105 -8.72 16.52 -12.14
C PHE A 105 -7.33 16.77 -12.76
N TYR A 106 -6.70 17.91 -12.44
CA TYR A 106 -5.36 18.23 -12.89
C TYR A 106 -4.30 17.24 -12.39
N PHE A 107 -4.33 16.87 -11.10
CA PHE A 107 -3.39 15.91 -10.51
C PHE A 107 -3.70 14.44 -10.83
N SER A 108 -4.92 14.13 -11.25
CA SER A 108 -5.31 12.78 -11.70
C SER A 108 -4.81 12.45 -13.10
N LEU A 109 -4.40 13.45 -13.89
CA LEU A 109 -3.67 13.17 -15.12
C LEU A 109 -2.27 12.61 -14.78
N PRO A 110 -1.79 11.60 -15.51
CA PRO A 110 -0.41 11.11 -15.40
C PRO A 110 0.55 12.16 -15.97
N LEU A 111 0.66 13.30 -15.28
CA LEU A 111 1.60 14.35 -15.60
C LEU A 111 3.00 13.79 -15.36
N ASP A 112 3.78 13.76 -16.45
CA ASP A 112 5.21 13.42 -16.52
C ASP A 112 6.07 14.49 -15.82
N SER A 113 5.67 14.87 -14.60
CA SER A 113 6.42 15.74 -13.71
C SER A 113 7.20 14.87 -12.74
N ARG A 114 8.37 15.34 -12.30
CA ARG A 114 9.23 14.66 -11.30
C ARG A 114 8.47 14.34 -10.00
N ILE A 115 7.40 15.08 -9.71
CA ILE A 115 6.47 14.89 -8.58
C ILE A 115 5.55 13.68 -8.79
N GLY A 116 5.08 13.40 -10.01
CA GLY A 116 4.14 12.30 -10.31
C GLY A 116 4.73 10.88 -10.19
N ARG A 117 6.05 10.74 -9.96
CA ARG A 117 6.68 9.45 -9.69
C ARG A 117 6.48 8.96 -8.26
N ALA A 118 6.13 9.85 -7.31
CA ALA A 118 5.99 9.48 -5.91
C ALA A 118 4.76 8.58 -5.69
N PRO A 119 4.91 7.35 -5.14
CA PRO A 119 3.78 6.46 -4.86
C PRO A 119 2.70 7.10 -3.99
N ILE A 120 3.10 7.91 -3.00
CA ILE A 120 2.18 8.61 -2.09
C ILE A 120 1.18 9.51 -2.82
N ILE A 121 1.59 10.19 -3.90
CA ILE A 121 0.73 11.13 -4.62
C ILE A 121 -0.32 10.35 -5.42
N LYS A 122 0.09 9.25 -6.07
CA LYS A 122 -0.84 8.34 -6.75
C LYS A 122 -1.86 7.77 -5.77
N PHE A 123 -1.41 7.39 -4.57
CA PHE A 123 -2.27 6.89 -3.52
C PHE A 123 -3.30 7.95 -3.08
N VAL A 124 -2.87 9.18 -2.79
CA VAL A 124 -3.79 10.27 -2.40
C VAL A 124 -4.82 10.56 -3.50
N CYS A 125 -4.39 10.65 -4.76
CA CYS A 125 -5.30 10.90 -5.88
C CYS A 125 -6.33 9.77 -6.02
N HIS A 126 -5.89 8.52 -5.86
CA HIS A 126 -6.77 7.35 -5.89
C HIS A 126 -7.81 7.37 -4.76
N ILE A 127 -7.39 7.67 -3.53
CA ILE A 127 -8.29 7.79 -2.37
C ILE A 127 -9.31 8.91 -2.60
N VAL A 128 -8.87 10.09 -3.02
CA VAL A 128 -9.77 11.23 -3.28
C VAL A 128 -10.78 10.88 -4.38
N SER A 129 -10.34 10.22 -5.46
CA SER A 129 -11.24 9.73 -6.53
C SER A 129 -12.30 8.78 -5.98
N HIS A 130 -11.94 7.86 -5.08
CA HIS A 130 -12.88 6.94 -4.44
C HIS A 130 -13.89 7.64 -3.53
N ILE A 131 -13.45 8.68 -2.80
CA ILE A 131 -14.34 9.49 -1.95
C ILE A 131 -15.40 10.18 -2.81
N TYR A 132 -14.99 10.86 -3.89
CA TYR A 132 -15.91 11.51 -4.81
C TYR A 132 -16.91 10.53 -5.44
N PHE A 133 -16.42 9.37 -5.87
CA PHE A 133 -17.28 8.33 -6.43
C PHE A 133 -18.32 7.83 -5.41
N THR A 134 -17.91 7.62 -4.16
CA THR A 134 -18.80 7.16 -3.07
C THR A 134 -19.86 8.20 -2.76
N ILE A 135 -19.50 9.49 -2.71
CA ILE A 135 -20.45 10.59 -2.49
C ILE A 135 -21.46 10.65 -3.64
N LEU A 136 -21.00 10.62 -4.90
CA LEU A 136 -21.88 10.64 -6.07
C LEU A 136 -22.86 9.46 -6.06
N LEU A 137 -22.36 8.26 -5.79
CA LEU A 137 -23.20 7.06 -5.70
C LEU A 137 -24.25 7.22 -4.58
N THR A 138 -23.83 7.70 -3.40
CA THR A 138 -24.74 7.92 -2.27
C THR A 138 -25.81 8.94 -2.60
N THR A 139 -25.47 10.07 -3.22
CA THR A 139 -26.43 11.10 -3.64
C THR A 139 -27.42 10.57 -4.67
N VAL A 140 -26.94 9.80 -5.66
CA VAL A 140 -27.81 9.20 -6.69
C VAL A 140 -28.78 8.20 -6.06
N VAL A 141 -28.31 7.32 -5.18
CA VAL A 141 -29.14 6.36 -4.47
C VAL A 141 -30.19 7.08 -3.60
N LEU A 142 -29.80 8.08 -2.83
CA LEU A 142 -30.72 8.87 -2.01
C LEU A 142 -31.79 9.58 -2.85
N ASN A 143 -31.41 10.16 -3.99
CA ASN A 143 -32.34 10.83 -4.90
C ASN A 143 -33.36 9.85 -5.51
N ILE A 144 -32.91 8.66 -5.91
CA ILE A 144 -33.80 7.59 -6.40
C ILE A 144 -34.76 7.14 -5.30
N MET A 145 -34.25 6.92 -4.08
CA MET A 145 -35.08 6.53 -2.94
C MET A 145 -36.14 7.59 -2.63
N HIS A 146 -35.76 8.87 -2.62
CA HIS A 146 -36.70 9.98 -2.42
C HIS A 146 -37.82 9.97 -3.47
N LYS A 147 -37.48 9.84 -4.77
CA LYS A 147 -38.47 9.74 -5.85
C LYS A 147 -39.40 8.53 -5.70
N MET A 148 -38.87 7.37 -5.29
CA MET A 148 -39.67 6.16 -5.06
C MET A 148 -40.66 6.31 -3.89
N TYR A 149 -40.23 6.96 -2.79
CA TYR A 149 -41.09 7.25 -1.65
C TYR A 149 -42.22 8.21 -2.00
N GLU A 150 -41.95 9.25 -2.80
CA GLU A 150 -42.97 10.21 -3.25
C GLU A 150 -44.03 9.54 -4.14
N VAL A 151 -43.61 8.69 -5.09
CA VAL A 151 -44.54 7.94 -5.95
C VAL A 151 -45.36 6.91 -5.17
N THR A 152 -44.75 6.20 -4.23
CA THR A 152 -45.45 5.19 -3.40
C THR A 152 -46.42 5.83 -2.40
N GLY A 153 -46.07 6.99 -1.85
CA GLY A 153 -46.96 7.79 -1.00
C GLY A 153 -48.21 8.26 -1.74
N HIS A 154 -48.06 8.67 -3.00
CA HIS A 154 -49.18 9.06 -3.86
C HIS A 154 -50.13 7.92 -4.22
N ILE A 155 -49.64 6.68 -4.33
CA ILE A 155 -50.46 5.50 -4.65
C ILE A 155 -51.26 5.01 -3.43
N ARG A 156 -50.76 5.23 -2.20
CA ARG A 156 -51.44 4.78 -0.96
C ARG A 156 -52.53 5.75 -0.47
N LEU A 157 -52.54 7.00 -0.95
CA LEU A 157 -53.52 8.04 -0.59
C LEU A 157 -54.72 8.12 -1.57
N ARG A 158 -54.84 7.19 -2.52
CA ARG A 158 -55.93 7.08 -3.49
C ARG A 158 -56.60 5.72 -3.39
#